data_AF-A0AA44Q695-F1
#
_entry.id   AF-A0AA44Q695-F1
#
_cell.length_a   1.000
_cell.length_b   1.000
_cell.length_c   1.000
_cell.angle_alpha   90.00
_cell.angle_beta   90.00
_cell.angle_gamma   90.00
#
_symmetry.space_group_name_H-M   'P 1'
#
loop_
_entity.id
_entity.type
_entity.pdbx_description
1 polymer ?
#
loop_
_entity_poly.entity_id
_entity_poly.type
_entity_poly.pdbx_seq_one_letter_code
_entity_poly.pdbx_strand_id
1 'polypeptide(L)' 'MLNRKNNQIVIHIIKGSTIKKFLILDLITATGIYHLVKFISSSALIALIGSIIGTEGIKKIPKFKNNTN' A
#
# COMPACT_ATOMS: atom_id res chain seq x y z
N MET A 1 -0.19 4.81 -45.20
CA MET A 1 -1.39 4.69 -44.35
C MET A 1 -1.00 5.15 -42.95
N LEU A 2 -1.45 6.34 -42.52
CA LEU A 2 -1.03 6.98 -41.26
C LEU A 2 -1.56 6.18 -40.06
N ASN A 3 -0.65 5.59 -39.29
CA ASN A 3 -0.93 4.85 -38.06
C ASN A 3 -1.37 5.84 -36.95
N ARG A 4 -2.67 6.15 -36.89
CA ARG A 4 -3.24 6.97 -35.82
C ARG A 4 -3.19 6.16 -34.52
N LYS A 5 -2.26 6.52 -33.64
CA LYS A 5 -2.20 6.02 -32.26
C LYS A 5 -3.51 6.42 -31.57
N ASN A 6 -4.45 5.49 -31.49
CA ASN A 6 -5.69 5.67 -30.75
C ASN A 6 -5.33 5.77 -29.26
N ASN A 7 -5.24 7.00 -28.76
CA ASN A 7 -5.04 7.28 -27.34
C ASN A 7 -6.35 6.95 -26.61
N GLN A 8 -6.61 5.66 -26.35
CA GLN A 8 -7.76 5.20 -25.60
C GLN A 8 -7.57 5.60 -24.13
N ILE A 9 -8.39 6.54 -23.65
CA ILE A 9 -8.47 6.89 -22.24
C ILE A 9 -9.36 5.85 -21.56
N VAL A 10 -8.76 4.98 -20.77
CA VAL A 10 -9.50 3.98 -19.98
C VAL A 10 -9.84 4.58 -18.62
N ILE A 11 -11.12 4.82 -18.37
CA ILE A 11 -11.61 5.33 -17.08
C ILE A 11 -12.11 4.15 -16.25
N HIS A 12 -11.37 3.83 -15.19
CA HIS A 12 -11.78 2.82 -14.22
C HIS A 12 -12.57 3.47 -13.09
N ILE A 13 -13.86 3.15 -12.99
CA ILE A 13 -14.71 3.59 -11.88
C ILE A 13 -14.58 2.57 -10.75
N ILE A 14 -13.92 2.97 -9.67
CA ILE A 14 -13.72 2.14 -8.49
C ILE A 14 -14.70 2.59 -7.40
N LYS A 15 -15.38 1.64 -6.77
CA LYS A 15 -16.27 1.95 -5.63
C LYS A 15 -15.44 2.54 -4.49
N GLY A 16 -15.85 3.70 -3.97
CA GLY A 16 -15.12 4.39 -2.88
C GLY A 16 -14.96 3.55 -1.61
N SER A 17 -15.89 2.62 -1.33
CA SER A 17 -15.78 1.67 -0.23
C SER A 17 -14.54 0.76 -0.33
N THR A 18 -14.09 0.46 -1.55
CA THR A 18 -12.89 -0.35 -1.81
C THR A 18 -11.63 0.43 -1.45
N ILE A 19 -11.55 1.71 -1.84
CA ILE A 19 -10.47 2.62 -1.41
C ILE A 19 -10.46 2.74 0.12
N LYS A 20 -11.63 2.92 0.73
CA LYS A 20 -11.75 3.06 2.19
C LYS A 20 -11.18 1.83 2.93
N LYS A 21 -11.52 0.62 2.47
CA LYS A 21 -11.01 -0.62 3.08
C LYS A 21 -9.49 -0.74 2.94
N PHE A 22 -8.94 -0.37 1.78
CA PHE A 22 -7.50 -0.36 1.54
C PHE A 22 -6.76 0.62 2.46
N LEU A 23 -7.28 1.86 2.58
CA LEU A 23 -6.70 2.88 3.47
C LEU A 23 -6.74 2.46 4.95
N ILE A 24 -7.85 1.89 5.40
CA ILE A 24 -7.98 1.39 6.78
C ILE A 24 -6.97 0.28 7.04
N LEU A 25 -6.79 -0.66 6.10
CA LEU A 25 -5.84 -1.75 6.23
C LEU A 25 -4.40 -1.23 6.31
N ASP A 26 -4.02 -0.26 5.46
CA ASP A 26 -2.70 0.36 5.46
C ASP A 26 -2.45 1.10 6.78
N LEU A 27 -3.45 1.84 7.28
CA LEU A 27 -3.36 2.58 8.54
C LEU A 27 -3.19 1.65 9.75
N ILE A 28 -3.97 0.57 9.83
CA ILE A 28 -3.86 -0.43 10.90
C ILE A 28 -2.48 -1.10 10.85
N THR A 29 -2.03 -1.48 9.65
CA THR A 29 -0.74 -2.15 9.46
C THR A 29 0.41 -1.24 9.85
N ALA A 30 0.43 0.01 9.36
CA ALA A 30 1.44 1.00 9.70
C ALA A 30 1.48 1.26 11.22
N THR A 31 0.31 1.47 11.83
CA THR A 31 0.20 1.72 13.28
C THR A 31 0.70 0.53 14.10
N GLY A 32 0.35 -0.69 13.68
CA GLY A 32 0.84 -1.93 14.31
C GLY A 32 2.37 -2.02 14.29
N ILE A 33 2.98 -1.80 13.11
CA ILE A 33 4.45 -1.84 12.97
C ILE A 33 5.10 -0.73 13.80
N TYR A 34 4.54 0.49 13.76
CA TYR A 34 5.05 1.61 14.55
C TYR A 34 5.11 1.27 16.03
N HIS A 35 4.04 0.73 16.61
CA HIS A 35 4.02 0.38 18.03
C HIS A 35 4.97 -0.77 18.37
N LEU A 36 5.10 -1.78 17.52
CA LEU A 36 6.05 -2.87 17.71
C LEU A 36 7.51 -2.36 17.71
N VAL A 37 7.86 -1.53 16.72
CA VAL A 37 9.21 -0.96 16.63
C VAL A 37 9.45 0.04 17.76
N LYS A 38 8.46 0.85 18.14
CA LYS A 38 8.55 1.78 19.27
C LYS A 38 8.73 1.05 20.59
N PHE A 39 8.07 -0.10 20.78
CA PHE A 39 8.21 -0.92 21.98
C PHE A 39 9.65 -1.44 22.13
N ILE A 40 10.28 -1.86 21.03
CA ILE A 40 11.64 -2.42 21.05
C ILE A 40 12.70 -1.32 21.12
N SER A 41 12.54 -0.25 20.35
CA SER A 41 13.55 0.80 20.19
C SER A 41 13.40 1.99 21.15
N SER A 42 12.25 2.11 21.83
CA SER A 42 11.85 3.28 22.64
C SER A 42 11.97 4.64 21.93
N SER A 43 12.14 4.64 20.59
CA SER A 43 12.42 5.83 19.79
C SER A 43 11.33 6.03 18.75
N ALA A 44 10.72 7.22 18.79
CA ALA A 44 9.69 7.59 17.83
C ALA A 44 10.23 7.70 16.39
N LEU A 45 11.49 8.12 16.22
CA LEU A 45 12.11 8.26 14.91
C LEU A 45 12.38 6.91 14.26
N ILE A 46 12.93 5.97 15.02
CA ILE A 46 13.20 4.60 14.56
C ILE A 46 11.88 3.87 14.27
N ALA A 47 10.86 4.07 15.11
CA ALA A 47 9.53 3.55 14.88
C ALA A 47 8.86 4.08 13.61
N LEU A 48 9.05 5.37 13.29
CA LEU A 48 8.54 5.97 12.06
C LEU A 48 9.21 5.36 10.82
N ILE A 49 10.54 5.32 10.80
CA ILE A 49 11.31 4.73 9.69
C ILE A 49 10.97 3.24 9.53
N GLY A 50 10.89 2.51 10.63
CA GLY A 50 10.52 1.09 10.64
C GLY A 50 9.10 0.84 10.14
N SER A 51 8.15 1.70 10.46
CA SER A 51 6.77 1.63 9.91
C SER A 51 6.75 1.86 8.40
N ILE A 52 7.49 2.84 7.88
CA ILE A 52 7.54 3.12 6.44
C ILE A 52 8.14 1.92 5.70
N ILE A 53 9.33 1.47 6.11
CA ILE A 53 10.02 0.33 5.49
C ILE A 53 9.18 -0.95 5.63
N GLY A 54 8.56 -1.17 6.79
CA GLY A 54 7.73 -2.35 7.04
C GLY A 54 6.50 -2.40 6.15
N THR A 55 5.79 -1.28 5.95
CA THR A 55 4.61 -1.24 5.06
C THR A 55 4.98 -1.44 3.60
N GLU A 56 6.08 -0.85 3.12
CA GLU A 56 6.59 -1.09 1.78
C GLU A 56 7.05 -2.54 1.58
N GLY A 57 7.70 -3.11 2.60
CA GLY A 57 8.12 -4.51 2.63
C GLY A 57 6.94 -5.46 2.46
N ILE A 58 5.85 -5.25 3.21
CA ILE A 58 4.63 -6.08 3.14
C ILE A 58 3.99 -6.00 1.75
N LYS A 59 3.93 -4.81 1.14
CA LYS A 59 3.37 -4.62 -0.22
C LYS A 59 4.20 -5.33 -1.30
N LYS A 60 5.49 -5.57 -1.06
CA LYS A 60 6.42 -6.23 -1.99
C LYS A 60 6.39 -7.76 -1.90
N ILE A 61 5.69 -8.34 -0.92
CA ILE A 61 5.58 -9.79 -0.76
C ILE A 61 4.70 -10.38 -1.87
N PRO A 62 5.19 -11.34 -2.68
CA PRO A 62 4.51 -11.85 -3.87
C PRO A 62 3.16 -12.53 -3.56
N LYS A 63 2.91 -12.97 -2.32
CA LYS A 63 1.60 -13.51 -1.91
C LYS A 63 0.45 -12.50 -1.99
N PHE A 64 0.71 -11.19 -1.94
CA PHE A 64 -0.35 -10.17 -2.12
C PHE A 64 -0.64 -9.88 -3.60
N LYS A 65 0.17 -10.40 -4.53
CA LYS A 65 0.04 -10.23 -5.98
C LYS A 65 -0.80 -11.35 -6.65
N ASN A 66 -1.22 -12.36 -5.90
CA ASN A 66 -1.95 -13.52 -6.43
C ASN A 66 -3.47 -13.34 -6.28
N ASN A 67 -4.07 -12.40 -7.01
CA ASN A 67 -5.50 -12.46 -7.35
C ASN A 67 -5.84 -11.70 -8.63
N THR A 68 -5.19 -12.07 -9.73
CA THR A 68 -5.66 -11.77 -11.08
C THR A 68 -5.77 -13.10 -11.82
N ASN A 69 -6.94 -13.72 -11.76
CA ASN A 69 -7.45 -14.57 -12.84
C ASN A 69 -7.82 -13.65 -14.01
#